data_AF-A0A2W6BV56-F1
#
_entry.id   AF-A0A2W6BV56-F1
#
_cell.length_a   1.000
_cell.length_b   1.000
_cell.length_c   1.000
_cell.angle_alpha   90.00
_cell.angle_beta   90.00
_cell.angle_gamma   90.00
#
_symmetry.space_group_name_H-M   'P 1'
#
loop_
_entity.id
_entity.type
_entity.pdbx_description
1 polymer ?
#
loop_
_entity_poly.entity_id
_entity_poly.type
_entity_poly.pdbx_seq_one_letter_code
_entity_poly.pdbx_strand_id
1 'polypeptide(L)'
;MAPVTVVAIQRSGPAIRAALAERGTPGELERFEGEMRAALAAAVANLDLAGVGAVLSRWHAMATMAANPLTDDELAQVARAKAGDLAGLRSCDEHGDWITL
;
A
#
# COMPACT_ATOMS: atom_id res chain seq x y z
N MET A 1 7.37 -23.99 2.73
CA MET A 1 7.22 -22.53 2.62
C MET A 1 8.11 -21.89 3.66
N ALA A 2 9.04 -21.03 3.23
CA ALA A 2 9.75 -20.15 4.15
C ALA A 2 8.75 -19.13 4.73
N PRO A 3 8.94 -18.63 5.97
CA PRO A 3 8.08 -17.60 6.52
C PRO A 3 8.18 -16.32 5.68
N VAL A 4 7.04 -15.83 5.18
CA VAL A 4 6.95 -14.51 4.55
C VAL A 4 7.02 -13.47 5.67
N THR A 5 8.16 -12.79 5.78
CA THR A 5 8.32 -11.70 6.74
C THR A 5 7.69 -10.44 6.16
N VAL A 6 6.56 -10.02 6.71
CA VAL A 6 5.88 -8.78 6.33
C VAL A 6 6.52 -7.61 7.08
N VAL A 7 6.93 -6.59 6.35
CA VAL A 7 7.36 -5.31 6.91
C VAL A 7 6.14 -4.43 7.13
N ALA A 8 5.76 -4.26 8.41
CA ALA A 8 4.67 -3.39 8.80
C ALA A 8 5.12 -1.92 8.78
N ILE A 9 4.57 -1.13 7.86
CA ILE A 9 4.76 0.32 7.82
C ILE A 9 3.66 0.97 8.64
N GLN A 10 4.02 1.86 9.57
CA GLN A 10 3.01 2.67 10.27
C GLN A 10 2.42 3.70 9.30
N ARG A 11 1.11 3.97 9.42
CA ARG A 11 0.43 5.03 8.65
C ARG A 11 0.73 6.40 9.26
N SER A 12 2.00 6.80 9.24
CA SER A 12 2.51 8.08 9.72
C SER A 12 3.47 8.69 8.71
N GLY A 13 3.54 10.03 8.68
CA GLY A 13 4.41 10.74 7.75
C GLY A 13 5.88 10.30 7.81
N PRO A 14 6.52 10.23 9.00
CA PRO A 14 7.91 9.79 9.11
C PRO A 14 8.15 8.34 8.65
N ALA A 15 7.25 7.40 8.98
CA ALA A 15 7.42 6.01 8.58
C ALA A 15 7.27 5.81 7.06
N ILE A 16 6.28 6.48 6.46
CA ILE A 16 6.08 6.49 5.00
C ILE A 16 7.31 7.10 4.32
N ARG A 17 7.79 8.25 4.82
CA ARG A 17 8.97 8.93 4.29
C ARG A 17 10.22 8.03 4.30
N ALA A 18 10.46 7.34 5.42
CA ALA A 18 11.60 6.43 5.56
C ALA A 18 11.49 5.25 4.57
N ALA A 19 10.31 4.64 4.46
CA ALA A 19 10.09 3.53 3.54
C ALA A 19 10.27 3.93 2.07
N LEU A 20 9.75 5.11 1.67
CA LEU A 20 9.93 5.63 0.31
C LEU A 20 11.39 6.00 0.02
N ALA A 21 12.13 6.52 1.00
CA ALA A 21 13.55 6.82 0.83
C ALA A 21 14.41 5.56 0.64
N GLU A 22 14.05 4.46 1.33
CA GLU A 22 14.79 3.21 1.26
C GLU A 22 14.41 2.36 0.03
N ARG A 23 13.13 2.34 -0.33
CA ARG A 23 12.55 1.34 -1.26
C ARG A 23 11.64 1.92 -2.34
N GLY A 24 11.36 3.21 -2.29
CA GLY A 24 10.52 3.89 -3.28
C GLY A 24 11.18 3.92 -4.65
N THR A 25 10.35 4.04 -5.68
CA THR A 25 10.81 4.34 -7.03
C THR A 25 11.25 5.80 -7.14
N PRO A 26 12.12 6.15 -8.10
CA PRO A 26 12.61 7.52 -8.24
C PRO A 26 11.48 8.55 -8.36
N GLY A 27 11.51 9.60 -7.54
CA GLY A 27 10.52 10.68 -7.54
C GLY A 27 9.34 10.48 -6.58
N GLU A 28 9.14 9.29 -6.01
CA GLU A 28 8.01 9.04 -5.11
C GLU A 28 8.15 9.77 -3.78
N LEU A 29 9.35 9.83 -3.22
CA LEU A 29 9.62 10.56 -1.98
C LEU A 29 9.30 12.04 -2.14
N GLU A 30 9.78 12.66 -3.21
CA GLU A 30 9.56 14.09 -3.50
C GLU A 30 8.08 14.40 -3.71
N ARG A 31 7.36 13.51 -4.42
CA ARG A 31 5.91 13.63 -4.63
C ARG A 31 5.14 13.50 -3.32
N PHE A 32 5.48 12.52 -2.48
CA PHE A 32 4.87 12.37 -1.16
C PHE A 32 5.05 13.62 -0.32
N GLU A 33 6.28 14.13 -0.22
CA GLU A 33 6.55 15.31 0.59
C GLU A 33 5.84 16.56 0.02
N GLY A 34 5.76 16.69 -1.30
CA GLY A 34 5.01 17.76 -1.97
C GLY A 34 3.52 17.71 -1.66
N GLU A 35 2.88 16.54 -1.85
CA GLU A 35 1.45 16.33 -1.56
C GLU A 35 1.15 16.55 -0.07
N MET A 36 2.01 16.06 0.84
CA MET A 36 1.83 16.23 2.28
C MET A 36 1.95 17.70 2.71
N ARG A 37 2.93 18.45 2.19
CA ARG A 37 3.07 19.89 2.48
C ARG A 37 1.84 20.67 1.99
N ALA A 38 1.36 20.36 0.78
CA ALA A 38 0.17 21.00 0.23
C ALA A 38 -1.09 20.70 1.07
N ALA A 39 -1.29 19.44 1.45
CA ALA A 39 -2.42 19.03 2.28
C ALA A 39 -2.38 19.68 3.67
N LEU A 40 -1.20 19.76 4.30
CA LEU A 40 -1.03 20.44 5.59
C LEU A 40 -1.31 21.94 5.48
N ALA A 41 -0.86 22.61 4.42
CA ALA A 41 -1.14 24.03 4.21
C ALA A 41 -2.65 24.29 4.05
N ALA A 42 -3.35 23.45 3.29
CA ALA A 42 -4.81 23.52 3.16
C ALA A 42 -5.53 23.24 4.49
N ALA A 43 -5.03 22.28 5.28
CA ALA A 43 -5.57 21.97 6.60
C ALA A 43 -5.41 23.13 7.59
N VAL A 44 -4.28 23.86 7.55
CA VAL A 44 -4.08 25.05 8.37
C VAL A 44 -5.08 26.15 7.99
N ALA A 45 -5.36 26.32 6.69
CA ALA A 45 -6.30 27.34 6.21
C ALA A 45 -7.76 27.02 6.58
N ASN A 46 -8.15 25.75 6.51
CA ASN A 46 -9.56 25.34 6.55
C ASN A 46 -9.94 24.51 7.78
N LEU A 47 -8.97 24.20 8.66
CA LEU A 47 -9.11 23.30 9.82
C LEU A 47 -9.65 21.90 9.46
N ASP A 48 -9.43 21.47 8.23
CA ASP A 48 -9.88 20.16 7.72
C ASP A 48 -8.68 19.23 7.46
N LEU A 49 -8.65 18.10 8.14
CA LEU A 49 -7.60 17.08 8.01
C LEU A 49 -7.95 15.97 7.02
N ALA A 50 -9.10 16.00 6.36
CA ALA A 50 -9.50 14.97 5.39
C ALA A 50 -8.45 14.80 4.28
N GLY A 51 -7.92 15.91 3.75
CA GLY A 51 -6.86 15.89 2.74
C GLY A 51 -5.56 15.24 3.26
N VAL A 52 -5.17 15.52 4.49
CA VAL A 52 -3.99 14.91 5.12
C VAL A 52 -4.19 13.41 5.30
N GLY A 53 -5.36 13.00 5.76
CA GLY A 53 -5.72 11.58 5.90
C GLY A 53 -5.73 10.82 4.58
N ALA A 54 -6.19 11.46 3.50
CA ALA A 54 -6.17 10.90 2.15
C ALA A 54 -4.75 10.69 1.62
N VAL A 55 -3.87 11.70 1.79
CA VAL A 55 -2.44 11.59 1.44
C VAL A 55 -1.78 10.45 2.22
N LEU A 56 -1.95 10.42 3.54
CA LEU A 56 -1.37 9.35 4.37
C LEU A 56 -1.87 7.96 3.96
N SER A 57 -3.16 7.80 3.64
CA SER A 57 -3.73 6.50 3.26
C SER A 57 -3.18 6.01 1.92
N ARG A 58 -3.11 6.90 0.92
CA ARG A 58 -2.55 6.58 -0.39
C ARG A 58 -1.08 6.20 -0.30
N TRP A 59 -0.26 7.04 0.34
CA TRP A 59 1.18 6.82 0.39
C TRP A 59 1.59 5.72 1.35
N HIS A 60 0.78 5.41 2.36
CA HIS A 60 0.94 4.20 3.16
C HIS A 60 0.79 2.94 2.32
N ALA A 61 -0.24 2.84 1.46
CA ALA A 61 -0.39 1.71 0.55
C ALA A 61 0.83 1.56 -0.38
N MET A 62 1.31 2.67 -0.96
CA MET A 62 2.50 2.67 -1.82
C MET A 62 3.76 2.21 -1.06
N ALA A 63 4.00 2.76 0.13
CA ALA A 63 5.14 2.36 0.97
C ALA A 63 5.06 0.89 1.40
N THR A 64 3.87 0.38 1.72
CA THR A 64 3.66 -1.03 2.06
C THR A 64 3.96 -1.94 0.88
N MET A 65 3.53 -1.59 -0.35
CA MET A 65 3.85 -2.37 -1.55
C MET A 65 5.35 -2.35 -1.85
N ALA A 66 6.01 -1.20 -1.74
CA ALA A 66 7.46 -1.09 -1.92
C ALA A 66 8.26 -1.89 -0.88
N ALA A 67 7.77 -1.95 0.36
CA ALA A 67 8.40 -2.70 1.44
C ALA A 67 8.17 -4.21 1.35
N ASN A 68 7.12 -4.65 0.66
CA ASN A 68 6.70 -6.04 0.55
C ASN A 68 6.50 -6.41 -0.93
N PRO A 69 7.58 -6.49 -1.73
CA PRO A 69 7.48 -6.91 -3.12
C PRO A 69 6.95 -8.36 -3.18
N LEU A 70 6.08 -8.61 -4.15
CA LEU A 70 5.58 -9.96 -4.41
C LEU A 70 6.73 -10.89 -4.82
N THR A 71 6.69 -12.10 -4.30
CA THR A 71 7.54 -13.21 -4.73
C THR A 71 7.19 -13.67 -6.15
N ASP A 72 8.09 -14.41 -6.80
CA ASP A 72 7.84 -14.96 -8.13
C ASP A 72 6.58 -15.86 -8.18
N ASP A 73 6.34 -16.63 -7.11
CA ASP A 73 5.16 -17.48 -6.98
C ASP A 73 3.86 -16.65 -6.88
N GLU A 74 3.88 -15.57 -6.11
CA GLU A 74 2.75 -14.65 -5.99
C GLU A 74 2.49 -13.89 -7.30
N LEU A 75 3.55 -13.46 -7.99
CA LEU A 75 3.45 -12.86 -9.33
C LEU A 75 2.85 -13.85 -10.35
N ALA A 76 3.26 -15.12 -10.30
CA ALA A 76 2.70 -16.17 -11.13
C ALA A 76 1.22 -16.43 -10.82
N GLN A 77 0.83 -16.42 -9.54
CA GLN A 77 -0.58 -16.51 -9.14
C GLN A 77 -1.39 -15.32 -9.66
N VAL A 78 -0.86 -14.10 -9.57
CA VAL A 78 -1.53 -12.90 -10.13
C VAL A 78 -1.68 -13.01 -11.64
N ALA A 79 -0.68 -13.53 -12.36
CA ALA A 79 -0.76 -13.74 -13.80
C ALA A 79 -1.84 -14.76 -14.19
N ARG A 80 -1.92 -15.89 -13.48
CA ARG A 80 -2.99 -16.89 -13.67
C ARG A 80 -4.38 -16.31 -13.42
N ALA A 81 -4.54 -15.57 -12.32
CA ALA A 81 -5.78 -14.92 -11.97
C ALA A 81 -6.24 -13.94 -13.06
N LYS A 82 -5.32 -13.14 -13.61
CA LYS A 82 -5.60 -12.23 -14.75
C LYS A 82 -5.99 -12.98 -16.03
N ALA A 83 -5.53 -14.22 -16.20
CA ALA A 83 -5.91 -15.09 -17.30
C ALA A 83 -7.24 -15.85 -17.04
N GLY A 84 -7.88 -15.64 -15.89
CA GLY A 84 -9.15 -16.27 -15.51
C GLY A 84 -9.00 -17.55 -14.69
N ASP A 85 -7.77 -17.99 -14.40
CA ASP A 85 -7.51 -19.12 -13.49
C ASP A 85 -7.40 -18.62 -12.05
N LEU A 86 -8.49 -18.77 -11.30
CA LEU A 86 -8.60 -18.34 -9.91
C LEU A 86 -8.20 -19.41 -8.89
N ALA A 87 -7.75 -20.58 -9.35
CA ALA A 87 -7.44 -21.71 -8.47
C ALA A 87 -6.44 -21.30 -7.37
N GLY A 88 -6.79 -21.64 -6.13
CA GLY A 88 -5.96 -21.36 -4.96
C GLY A 88 -6.09 -19.94 -4.38
N LEU A 89 -6.84 -19.05 -5.02
CA LEU A 89 -7.23 -17.78 -4.40
C LEU A 89 -8.31 -18.02 -3.33
N ARG A 90 -8.43 -17.07 -2.40
CA ARG A 90 -9.51 -17.10 -1.41
C ARG A 90 -10.55 -16.05 -1.73
N SER A 91 -11.81 -16.44 -1.66
CA SER A 91 -12.97 -15.56 -1.77
C SER A 91 -13.75 -15.60 -0.47
N CYS A 92 -14.36 -14.47 -0.12
CA CYS A 92 -15.33 -14.39 0.95
C CYS A 92 -16.72 -14.56 0.33
N ASP A 93 -17.51 -15.51 0.81
CA ASP A 93 -18.87 -15.71 0.34
C ASP A 93 -19.87 -14.73 0.98
N GLU A 94 -21.15 -14.87 0.63
CA GLU A 94 -22.22 -14.00 1.14
C GLU A 94 -22.51 -14.18 2.64
N HIS A 95 -22.03 -15.26 3.25
CA HIS A 95 -22.14 -15.55 4.68
C HIS A 95 -20.92 -15.07 5.47
N GLY A 96 -19.87 -14.60 4.78
CA GLY A 96 -18.62 -14.16 5.40
C GLY A 96 -17.60 -15.29 5.55
N ASP A 97 -17.87 -16.46 4.98
CA ASP A 97 -16.97 -17.60 5.03
C ASP A 97 -15.91 -17.51 3.93
N TRP A 98 -14.67 -17.82 4.30
CA TRP A 98 -13.54 -17.76 3.38
C TRP A 98 -13.30 -19.11 2.71
N ILE A 99 -13.73 -19.24 1.47
CA ILE A 99 -13.53 -20.41 0.63
C ILE A 99 -12.29 -20.28 -0.25
N THR A 100 -11.70 -21.41 -0.62
CA THR A 100 -10.69 -21.48 -1.67
C THR A 100 -11.38 -21.70 -3.01
N LEU A 101 -11.03 -20.88 -4.00
CA LEU A 101 -11.50 -20.97 -5.39
C LEU A 101 -10.76 -22.07 -6.16
#